data_AF-A0A1X0YB80-F1
#
_entry.id   AF-A0A1X0YB80-F1
#
_cell.length_a   1.000
_cell.length_b   1.000
_cell.length_c   1.000
_cell.angle_alpha   90.00
_cell.angle_beta   90.00
_cell.angle_gamma   90.00
#
_symmetry.space_group_name_H-M   'P 1'
#
loop_
_entity.id
_entity.type
_entity.pdbx_description
1 polymer ?
#
loop_
_entity_poly.entity_id
_entity_poly.type
_entity_poly.pdbx_seq_one_letter_code
_entity_poly.pdbx_strand_id
1 'polypeptide(L)'
;MRRIFLLFLTCLLLTGCQRSGPSGLSGELQFDGKPLAGASVEIYLKADKDRSVQPFAVTTTDGDGRYRLELPPGRYFVIGKQRRTSSDGRPQMLMAECPANPLEVTTGMLEVPAFSLREMGRDGRLVADADTSLAGRVTRDGVGVAGAFVYVYTEAGVDLMGPSYGAAVETDADGRFRVALPAGEFWLAARKHLDGSRLGEPKPGDLTGSLEQNPVHLAAGQNLDLGEIRVRPVDAARYRQRQQQGRFALSDTALTGKVVDEDGAPVPGIYVFAYLDSRMVGKPTYISAPSAADGSYRLNLGRGGAYYIGARSAYGGPLEPGEWVGTYDEQPEHRIDVDTGRVVELTPLQVREVW
;
A
#
# COMPACT_ATOMS: atom_id res chain seq x y z
N MET A 1 0.69 91.69 -33.35
CA MET A 1 0.63 90.67 -34.44
C MET A 1 2.04 90.08 -34.54
N ARG A 2 2.37 88.79 -34.41
CA ARG A 2 1.66 87.50 -34.42
C ARG A 2 2.64 86.54 -33.70
N ARG A 3 2.21 85.82 -32.66
CA ARG A 3 3.00 84.74 -32.00
C ARG A 3 2.58 83.41 -32.63
N ILE A 4 3.55 82.63 -33.12
CA ILE A 4 3.36 81.23 -33.52
C ILE A 4 4.28 80.41 -32.62
N PHE A 5 3.70 79.66 -31.70
CA PHE A 5 4.41 78.69 -30.86
C PHE A 5 3.90 77.30 -31.30
N LEU A 6 4.82 76.49 -31.80
CA LEU A 6 4.59 75.14 -32.31
C LEU A 6 4.53 74.19 -31.10
N LEU A 7 3.34 73.65 -30.78
CA LEU A 7 3.18 72.60 -29.77
C LEU A 7 3.36 71.22 -30.42
N PHE A 8 4.43 70.53 -30.05
CA PHE A 8 4.67 69.12 -30.36
C PHE A 8 3.81 68.26 -29.43
N LEU A 9 2.86 67.52 -30.00
CA LEU A 9 2.01 66.57 -29.29
C LEU A 9 2.70 65.20 -29.27
N THR A 10 3.34 64.83 -28.18
CA THR A 10 3.90 63.49 -27.95
C THR A 10 2.80 62.61 -27.35
N CYS A 11 2.18 61.76 -28.16
CA CYS A 11 1.26 60.72 -27.70
C CYS A 11 2.06 59.59 -27.02
N LEU A 12 1.98 59.49 -25.69
CA LEU A 12 2.45 58.33 -24.93
C LEU A 12 1.44 57.18 -25.10
N LEU A 13 1.84 56.13 -25.81
CA LEU A 13 1.18 54.82 -25.78
C LEU A 13 1.53 54.14 -24.44
N LEU A 14 0.63 54.22 -23.46
CA LEU A 14 0.68 53.39 -22.27
C LEU A 14 0.12 51.99 -22.63
N THR A 15 0.99 51.10 -23.07
CA THR A 15 0.72 49.65 -23.04
C THR A 15 0.69 49.22 -21.58
N GLY A 16 -0.51 49.14 -21.02
CA GLY A 16 -0.73 48.52 -19.73
C GLY A 16 -0.40 47.03 -19.82
N CYS A 17 0.76 46.62 -19.29
CA CYS A 17 0.94 45.25 -18.84
C CYS A 17 -0.10 45.02 -17.74
N GLN A 18 -1.24 44.41 -18.07
CA GLN A 18 -2.11 43.83 -17.06
C GLN A 18 -1.27 42.82 -16.31
N ARG A 19 -0.88 43.14 -15.07
CA ARG A 19 -0.42 42.13 -14.12
C ARG A 19 -1.57 41.16 -13.99
N SER A 20 -1.48 40.02 -14.67
CA SER A 20 -2.37 38.88 -14.42
C SER A 20 -2.26 38.59 -12.93
N GLY A 21 -3.38 38.77 -12.21
CA GLY A 21 -3.46 38.39 -10.80
C GLY A 21 -3.12 36.91 -10.63
N PRO A 22 -2.77 36.46 -9.42
CA PRO A 22 -2.39 35.08 -9.18
C PRO A 22 -3.49 34.13 -9.67
N SER A 23 -3.12 33.21 -10.56
CA SER A 23 -3.97 32.11 -11.01
C SER A 23 -3.67 30.86 -10.20
N GLY A 24 -4.62 29.94 -10.08
CA GLY A 24 -4.39 28.70 -9.37
C GLY A 24 -5.65 27.99 -8.92
N LEU A 25 -5.51 27.16 -7.88
CA LEU A 25 -6.57 26.34 -7.31
C LEU A 25 -6.75 26.63 -5.83
N SER A 26 -8.00 26.74 -5.40
CA SER A 26 -8.37 26.72 -3.98
C SER A 26 -9.51 25.76 -3.76
N GLY A 27 -9.54 25.08 -2.62
CA GLY A 27 -10.59 24.12 -2.33
C GLY A 27 -10.52 23.63 -0.89
N GLU A 28 -11.25 22.57 -0.61
CA GLU A 28 -11.35 21.95 0.71
C GLU A 28 -11.25 20.42 0.58
N LEU A 29 -10.41 19.79 1.40
CA LEU A 29 -10.39 18.34 1.56
C LEU A 29 -11.15 17.92 2.81
N GLN A 30 -11.85 16.80 2.72
CA GLN A 30 -12.65 16.26 3.80
C GLN A 30 -12.36 14.77 4.05
N PHE A 31 -12.77 14.27 5.21
CA PHE A 31 -12.88 12.84 5.52
C PHE A 31 -14.10 12.64 6.41
N ASP A 32 -14.96 11.67 6.08
CA ASP A 32 -16.25 11.44 6.76
C ASP A 32 -17.08 12.72 6.93
N GLY A 33 -17.10 13.58 5.90
CA GLY A 33 -17.84 14.84 5.89
C GLY A 33 -17.28 15.93 6.81
N LYS A 34 -16.08 15.76 7.36
CA LYS A 34 -15.40 16.75 8.21
C LYS A 34 -14.18 17.34 7.50
N PRO A 35 -13.86 18.63 7.74
CA PRO A 35 -12.64 19.24 7.21
C PRO A 35 -11.37 18.48 7.60
N LEU A 36 -10.45 18.36 6.65
CA LEU A 36 -9.27 17.52 6.77
C LEU A 36 -7.99 18.34 6.85
N ALA A 37 -7.54 18.66 8.06
CA ALA A 37 -6.30 19.41 8.26
C ALA A 37 -5.04 18.59 7.96
N GLY A 38 -4.01 19.24 7.41
CA GLY A 38 -2.68 18.67 7.18
C GLY A 38 -2.62 17.58 6.11
N ALA A 39 -3.66 17.45 5.27
CA ALA A 39 -3.64 16.58 4.10
C ALA A 39 -2.82 17.23 2.97
N SER A 40 -2.04 16.41 2.26
CA SER A 40 -1.31 16.79 1.05
C SER A 40 -2.28 16.94 -0.12
N VAL A 41 -2.08 18.00 -0.92
CA VAL A 41 -2.77 18.24 -2.19
C VAL A 41 -1.72 18.26 -3.27
N GLU A 42 -1.71 17.24 -4.10
CA GLU A 42 -0.71 16.99 -5.14
C GLU A 42 -1.29 17.31 -6.52
N ILE A 43 -0.52 18.04 -7.32
CA ILE A 43 -0.90 18.52 -8.65
C ILE A 43 -0.08 17.80 -9.71
N TYR A 44 -0.75 17.25 -10.72
CA TYR A 44 -0.14 16.51 -11.82
C TYR A 44 -0.52 17.10 -13.18
N LEU A 45 0.39 16.97 -14.16
CA LEU A 45 0.18 17.47 -15.53
C LEU A 45 -0.56 16.47 -16.44
N LYS A 46 -0.70 15.22 -16.00
CA LYS A 46 -1.36 14.14 -16.75
C LYS A 46 -2.15 13.26 -15.78
N ALA A 47 -3.19 12.61 -16.28
CA ALA A 47 -4.07 11.69 -15.54
C ALA A 47 -3.38 10.39 -15.11
N ASP A 48 -2.05 10.32 -15.25
CA ASP A 48 -1.37 9.05 -15.34
C ASP A 48 -1.52 8.28 -14.04
N LYS A 49 -1.92 7.02 -14.17
CA LYS A 49 -1.98 6.09 -13.03
C LYS A 49 -0.59 5.59 -12.65
N ASP A 50 0.41 5.97 -13.45
CA ASP A 50 1.82 5.83 -13.09
C ASP A 50 2.18 6.83 -12.00
N ARG A 51 2.07 6.33 -10.77
CA ARG A 51 2.26 7.10 -9.53
C ARG A 51 3.75 7.38 -9.23
N SER A 52 4.66 7.00 -10.13
CA SER A 52 6.10 7.32 -10.08
C SER A 52 6.42 8.74 -10.56
N VAL A 53 5.46 9.43 -11.16
CA VAL A 53 5.62 10.81 -11.61
C VAL A 53 5.61 11.72 -10.39
N GLN A 54 6.66 12.51 -10.18
CA GLN A 54 6.63 13.52 -9.12
C GLN A 54 5.53 14.55 -9.39
N PRO A 55 4.80 14.99 -8.34
CA PRO A 55 3.81 16.04 -8.51
C PRO A 55 4.48 17.32 -9.00
N PHE A 56 3.83 17.98 -9.97
CA PHE A 56 4.24 19.28 -10.47
C PHE A 56 4.27 20.34 -9.37
N ALA A 57 3.33 20.26 -8.43
CA ALA A 57 3.27 21.10 -7.25
C ALA A 57 2.56 20.37 -6.11
N VAL A 58 2.90 20.75 -4.87
CA VAL A 58 2.29 20.20 -3.66
C VAL A 58 1.95 21.34 -2.71
N THR A 59 0.79 21.26 -2.06
CA THR A 59 0.44 22.11 -0.91
C THR A 59 -0.18 21.26 0.19
N THR A 60 -0.45 21.87 1.34
CA THR A 60 -1.15 21.21 2.45
C THR A 60 -2.37 21.99 2.85
N THR A 61 -3.36 21.29 3.41
CA THR A 61 -4.58 21.87 3.93
C THR A 61 -4.38 22.44 5.34
N ASP A 62 -5.05 23.56 5.61
CA ASP A 62 -5.05 24.23 6.92
C ASP A 62 -6.00 23.57 7.93
N GLY A 63 -6.17 24.19 9.10
CA GLY A 63 -7.05 23.69 10.18
C GLY A 63 -8.51 23.51 9.78
N ASP A 64 -8.97 24.25 8.76
CA ASP A 64 -10.33 24.19 8.23
C ASP A 64 -10.40 23.30 6.97
N GLY A 65 -9.38 22.47 6.73
CA GLY A 65 -9.29 21.58 5.57
C GLY A 65 -9.11 22.30 4.25
N ARG A 66 -8.86 23.62 4.25
CA ARG A 66 -8.78 24.44 3.04
C ARG A 66 -7.36 24.45 2.51
N TYR A 67 -7.23 24.52 1.19
CA TYR A 67 -5.96 24.72 0.53
C TYR A 67 -6.06 25.85 -0.50
N ARG A 68 -4.91 26.47 -0.77
CA ARG A 68 -4.73 27.44 -1.83
C ARG A 68 -3.33 27.25 -2.44
N LEU A 69 -3.27 27.16 -3.76
CA LEU A 69 -2.02 26.97 -4.49
C LEU A 69 -2.06 27.78 -5.77
N GLU A 70 -1.05 28.62 -5.97
CA GLU A 70 -0.86 29.34 -7.23
C GLU A 70 -0.31 28.38 -8.29
N LEU A 71 -0.94 28.38 -9.47
CA LEU A 71 -0.53 27.59 -10.62
C LEU A 71 -0.62 28.44 -11.87
N PRO A 72 0.30 28.28 -12.84
CA PRO A 72 0.15 28.91 -14.13
C PRO A 72 -1.10 28.39 -14.85
N PRO A 73 -1.60 29.10 -15.88
CA PRO A 73 -2.67 28.60 -16.72
C PRO A 73 -2.30 27.24 -17.31
N GLY A 74 -3.19 26.26 -17.21
CA GLY A 74 -2.89 24.88 -17.56
C GLY A 74 -3.99 23.91 -17.19
N ARG A 75 -3.81 22.65 -17.61
CA ARG A 75 -4.72 21.54 -17.31
C ARG A 75 -4.06 20.63 -16.28
N TYR A 76 -4.73 20.42 -15.15
CA TYR A 76 -4.17 19.77 -13.99
C TYR A 76 -5.06 18.64 -13.46
N PHE A 77 -4.42 17.66 -12.83
CA PHE A 77 -5.06 16.58 -12.09
C PHE A 77 -4.67 16.73 -10.62
N VAL A 78 -5.66 16.70 -9.74
CA VAL A 78 -5.49 16.93 -8.30
C VAL A 78 -5.75 15.65 -7.53
N ILE A 79 -4.83 15.29 -6.65
CA ILE A 79 -4.95 14.14 -5.75
C ILE A 79 -4.74 14.62 -4.32
N GLY A 80 -5.66 14.26 -3.43
CA GLY A 80 -5.52 14.45 -1.99
C GLY A 80 -4.94 13.18 -1.34
N LYS A 81 -3.95 13.32 -0.48
CA LYS A 81 -3.36 12.21 0.30
C LYS A 81 -3.15 12.60 1.75
N GLN A 82 -3.33 11.65 2.66
CA GLN A 82 -2.87 11.82 4.03
C GLN A 82 -2.54 10.49 4.69
N ARG A 83 -1.37 10.40 5.32
CA ARG A 83 -1.07 9.35 6.29
C ARG A 83 -1.42 9.84 7.69
N ARG A 84 -2.18 9.02 8.42
CA ARG A 84 -2.56 9.23 9.80
C ARG A 84 -2.27 7.97 10.61
N THR A 85 -2.33 8.10 11.92
CA THR A 85 -2.46 6.94 12.81
C THR A 85 -3.90 6.91 13.29
N SER A 86 -4.59 5.81 13.02
CA SER A 86 -5.94 5.54 13.52
C SER A 86 -5.93 5.47 15.06
N SER A 87 -7.11 5.59 15.67
CA SER A 87 -7.28 5.55 17.14
C SER A 87 -6.77 4.27 17.80
N ASP A 88 -6.61 3.21 17.03
CA ASP A 88 -6.06 1.91 17.44
C ASP A 88 -4.56 1.75 17.11
N GLY A 89 -3.87 2.84 16.77
CA GLY A 89 -2.43 2.82 16.50
C GLY A 89 -2.05 2.35 15.09
N ARG A 90 -3.02 2.01 14.23
CA ARG A 90 -2.75 1.54 12.87
C ARG A 90 -2.46 2.68 11.90
N PRO A 91 -1.51 2.54 10.96
CA PRO A 91 -1.41 3.48 9.83
C PRO A 91 -2.72 3.53 9.05
N GLN A 92 -3.31 4.71 8.94
CA GLN A 92 -4.49 5.00 8.14
C GLN A 92 -4.06 5.86 6.95
N MET A 93 -4.24 5.34 5.74
CA MET A 93 -3.89 6.05 4.51
C MET A 93 -5.16 6.49 3.81
N LEU A 94 -5.31 7.81 3.69
CA LEU A 94 -6.45 8.45 3.06
C LEU A 94 -6.03 8.94 1.67
N MET A 95 -6.84 8.67 0.65
CA MET A 95 -6.59 9.18 -0.71
C MET A 95 -7.90 9.44 -1.45
N ALA A 96 -7.91 10.45 -2.32
CA ALA A 96 -8.90 10.60 -3.37
C ALA A 96 -8.33 11.39 -4.55
N GLU A 97 -8.74 11.03 -5.76
CA GLU A 97 -8.61 11.90 -6.93
C GLU A 97 -9.77 12.90 -6.90
N CYS A 98 -9.50 14.17 -7.21
CA CYS A 98 -10.56 15.17 -7.33
C CYS A 98 -11.60 14.71 -8.37
N PRO A 99 -12.89 14.61 -8.03
CA PRO A 99 -13.93 14.15 -8.96
C PRO A 99 -14.10 15.04 -10.19
N ALA A 100 -13.69 16.31 -10.09
CA ALA A 100 -13.71 17.26 -11.19
C ALA A 100 -12.43 17.24 -12.04
N ASN A 101 -11.51 16.28 -11.80
CA ASN A 101 -10.35 16.10 -12.66
C ASN A 101 -10.77 15.77 -14.10
N PRO A 102 -10.11 16.36 -15.10
CA PRO A 102 -9.08 17.40 -15.00
C PRO A 102 -9.65 18.81 -14.76
N LEU A 103 -8.90 19.64 -14.04
CA LEU A 103 -9.21 21.05 -13.82
C LEU A 103 -8.44 21.94 -14.80
N GLU A 104 -9.11 22.93 -15.37
CA GLU A 104 -8.49 23.94 -16.24
C GLU A 104 -8.31 25.27 -15.51
N VAL A 105 -7.06 25.63 -15.22
CA VAL A 105 -6.69 26.95 -14.71
C VAL A 105 -6.48 27.88 -15.89
N THR A 106 -7.20 28.98 -15.96
CA THR A 106 -7.06 29.97 -17.03
C THR A 106 -6.58 31.31 -16.49
N THR A 107 -7.42 32.00 -15.72
CA THR A 107 -7.06 33.24 -15.02
C THR A 107 -7.72 33.26 -13.65
N GLY A 108 -7.04 33.83 -12.67
CA GLY A 108 -7.54 33.86 -11.29
C GLY A 108 -7.58 32.47 -10.64
N MET A 109 -8.15 32.44 -9.45
CA MET A 109 -8.24 31.22 -8.64
C MET A 109 -9.51 30.46 -8.97
N LEU A 110 -9.35 29.25 -9.48
CA LEU A 110 -10.45 28.32 -9.64
C LEU A 110 -10.78 27.69 -8.28
N GLU A 111 -12.03 27.83 -7.86
CA GLU A 111 -12.56 27.15 -6.70
C GLU A 111 -12.93 25.71 -7.08
N VAL A 112 -12.25 24.76 -6.44
CA VAL A 112 -12.45 23.33 -6.62
C VAL A 112 -13.52 22.86 -5.64
N PRO A 113 -14.55 22.13 -6.11
CA PRO A 113 -15.54 21.55 -5.22
C PRO A 113 -14.87 20.72 -4.12
N ALA A 114 -15.35 20.87 -2.89
CA ALA A 114 -14.85 20.06 -1.78
C ALA A 114 -15.01 18.57 -2.12
N PHE A 115 -13.99 17.78 -1.82
CA PHE A 115 -14.04 16.34 -2.03
C PHE A 115 -13.45 15.58 -0.84
N SER A 116 -14.04 14.42 -0.57
CA SER A 116 -13.67 13.59 0.57
C SER A 116 -12.63 12.56 0.16
N LEU A 117 -11.57 12.48 0.94
CA LEU A 117 -10.64 11.36 0.88
C LEU A 117 -11.33 10.13 1.45
N ARG A 118 -10.93 8.95 0.96
CA ARG A 118 -11.37 7.66 1.48
C ARG A 118 -10.19 6.89 2.05
N GLU A 119 -10.46 6.05 3.03
CA GLU A 119 -9.45 5.12 3.54
C GLU A 119 -9.14 4.06 2.49
N MET A 120 -7.86 3.95 2.15
CA MET A 120 -7.36 3.01 1.17
C MET A 120 -7.20 1.62 1.81
N GLY A 121 -7.19 0.56 0.99
CA GLY A 121 -7.02 -0.82 1.49
C GLY A 121 -8.26 -1.46 2.11
N ARG A 122 -9.41 -0.80 2.08
CA ARG A 122 -10.72 -1.41 2.42
C ARG A 122 -11.43 -2.08 1.24
N ASP A 123 -10.99 -1.83 0.01
CA ASP A 123 -11.58 -2.41 -1.19
C ASP A 123 -11.28 -3.93 -1.22
N GLY A 124 -12.30 -4.77 -1.05
CA GLY A 124 -12.17 -6.23 -0.89
C GLY A 124 -12.57 -6.77 0.48
N ARG A 125 -12.93 -5.89 1.45
CA ARG A 125 -13.58 -6.35 2.68
C ARG A 125 -14.86 -7.09 2.34
N LEU A 126 -14.98 -8.29 2.89
CA LEU A 126 -16.25 -9.01 2.97
C LEU A 126 -17.32 -8.06 3.53
N VAL A 127 -18.35 -7.78 2.74
CA VAL A 127 -19.46 -6.93 3.16
C VAL A 127 -20.32 -7.76 4.10
N ALA A 128 -20.45 -7.34 5.35
CA ALA A 128 -21.18 -8.10 6.34
C ALA A 128 -22.67 -8.15 6.02
N ASP A 129 -23.26 -9.34 6.16
CA ASP A 129 -24.72 -9.46 6.20
C ASP A 129 -25.22 -8.96 7.56
N ALA A 130 -26.46 -8.44 7.58
CA ALA A 130 -27.09 -8.01 8.81
C ALA A 130 -27.08 -9.15 9.84
N ASP A 131 -26.75 -8.81 11.09
CA ASP A 131 -26.71 -9.74 12.24
C ASP A 131 -25.90 -11.03 12.01
N THR A 132 -24.89 -10.98 11.14
CA THR A 132 -24.05 -12.14 10.78
C THR A 132 -22.61 -11.94 11.27
N SER A 133 -22.11 -12.82 12.15
CA SER A 133 -20.75 -12.69 12.70
C SER A 133 -20.13 -14.00 13.18
N LEU A 134 -18.78 -14.01 13.19
CA LEU A 134 -17.97 -15.00 13.89
C LEU A 134 -17.35 -14.36 15.13
N ALA A 135 -17.35 -15.08 16.24
CA ALA A 135 -16.68 -14.70 17.47
C ALA A 135 -15.85 -15.87 18.01
N GLY A 136 -14.91 -15.56 18.89
CA GLY A 136 -14.12 -16.58 19.58
C GLY A 136 -13.01 -15.97 20.43
N ARG A 137 -12.07 -16.81 20.84
CA ARG A 137 -10.92 -16.43 21.67
C ARG A 137 -9.62 -17.03 21.13
N VAL A 138 -8.55 -16.25 21.08
CA VAL A 138 -7.21 -16.75 20.81
C VAL A 138 -6.54 -17.07 22.14
N THR A 139 -6.04 -18.29 22.30
CA THR A 139 -5.44 -18.76 23.55
C THR A 139 -4.05 -19.35 23.35
N ARG A 140 -3.19 -19.17 24.36
CA ARG A 140 -1.93 -19.89 24.53
C ARG A 140 -1.96 -20.52 25.90
N ASP A 141 -1.83 -21.85 25.95
CA ASP A 141 -1.82 -22.61 27.20
C ASP A 141 -3.04 -22.28 28.10
N GLY A 142 -4.21 -22.02 27.49
CA GLY A 142 -5.46 -21.65 28.16
C GLY A 142 -5.60 -20.17 28.54
N VAL A 143 -4.57 -19.35 28.33
CA VAL A 143 -4.60 -17.91 28.61
C VAL A 143 -4.91 -17.13 27.33
N GLY A 144 -5.77 -16.12 27.44
CA GLY A 144 -6.11 -15.22 26.33
C GLY A 144 -4.89 -14.45 25.82
N VAL A 145 -4.76 -14.37 24.49
CA VAL A 145 -3.64 -13.67 23.84
C VAL A 145 -4.14 -12.35 23.27
N ALA A 146 -3.82 -11.25 23.95
CA ALA A 146 -4.17 -9.91 23.47
C ALA A 146 -3.31 -9.45 22.28
N GLY A 147 -3.90 -8.68 21.37
CA GLY A 147 -3.19 -8.13 20.21
C GLY A 147 -2.64 -9.20 19.25
N ALA A 148 -3.29 -10.36 19.19
CA ALA A 148 -3.17 -11.30 18.09
C ALA A 148 -4.17 -10.93 16.99
N PHE A 149 -3.78 -11.12 15.73
CA PHE A 149 -4.64 -10.97 14.58
C PHE A 149 -5.26 -12.30 14.17
N VAL A 150 -6.58 -12.32 13.96
CA VAL A 150 -7.33 -13.43 13.37
C VAL A 150 -7.65 -13.08 11.92
N TYR A 151 -7.14 -13.89 11.00
CA TYR A 151 -7.33 -13.75 9.55
C TYR A 151 -8.43 -14.69 9.09
N VAL A 152 -9.32 -14.19 8.25
CA VAL A 152 -10.45 -14.92 7.67
C VAL A 152 -10.21 -15.07 6.18
N TYR A 153 -10.00 -16.30 5.72
CA TYR A 153 -9.79 -16.67 4.33
C TYR A 153 -11.08 -17.20 3.69
N THR A 154 -11.31 -16.86 2.43
CA THR A 154 -12.46 -17.35 1.63
C THR A 154 -12.12 -18.59 0.81
N GLU A 155 -10.87 -19.05 0.86
CA GLU A 155 -10.38 -20.21 0.11
C GLU A 155 -9.42 -21.05 0.96
N ALA A 156 -9.42 -22.37 0.73
CA ALA A 156 -8.47 -23.29 1.34
C ALA A 156 -7.07 -23.12 0.72
N GLY A 157 -6.14 -22.52 1.47
CA GLY A 157 -4.72 -22.45 1.13
C GLY A 157 -3.86 -23.39 1.98
N VAL A 158 -2.76 -23.91 1.42
CA VAL A 158 -1.75 -24.64 2.21
C VAL A 158 -1.20 -23.71 3.30
N ASP A 159 -1.26 -24.17 4.55
CA ASP A 159 -0.89 -23.45 5.78
C ASP A 159 -1.74 -22.20 6.13
N LEU A 160 -2.80 -21.88 5.37
CA LEU A 160 -3.51 -20.59 5.45
C LEU A 160 -2.53 -19.40 5.38
N MET A 161 -1.46 -19.57 4.62
CA MET A 161 -0.41 -18.58 4.37
C MET A 161 -0.56 -18.11 2.92
N GLY A 162 -1.13 -16.92 2.68
CA GLY A 162 -1.37 -16.47 1.31
C GLY A 162 -2.10 -15.13 1.18
N PRO A 163 -2.23 -14.62 -0.07
CA PRO A 163 -2.70 -13.28 -0.39
C PRO A 163 -4.20 -13.01 -0.30
N SER A 164 -5.01 -13.94 0.19
CA SER A 164 -6.46 -13.90 -0.04
C SER A 164 -7.28 -13.99 1.25
N TYR A 165 -6.87 -13.33 2.35
CA TYR A 165 -7.80 -13.15 3.46
C TYR A 165 -8.82 -12.05 3.12
N GLY A 166 -10.11 -12.32 3.31
CA GLY A 166 -11.20 -11.37 3.09
C GLY A 166 -11.46 -10.44 4.28
N ALA A 167 -10.96 -10.78 5.46
CA ALA A 167 -10.98 -9.93 6.66
C ALA A 167 -9.84 -10.30 7.63
N ALA A 168 -9.45 -9.35 8.48
CA ALA A 168 -8.62 -9.64 9.66
C ALA A 168 -9.04 -8.73 10.82
N VAL A 169 -9.02 -9.27 12.04
CA VAL A 169 -9.43 -8.57 13.26
C VAL A 169 -8.41 -8.81 14.37
N GLU A 170 -8.15 -7.78 15.17
CA GLU A 170 -7.27 -7.89 16.33
C GLU A 170 -8.07 -8.33 17.57
N THR A 171 -7.43 -9.11 18.43
CA THR A 171 -8.00 -9.58 19.69
C THR A 171 -7.86 -8.56 20.81
N ASP A 172 -8.86 -8.49 21.68
CA ASP A 172 -8.86 -7.61 22.85
C ASP A 172 -7.92 -8.09 23.98
N ALA A 173 -7.94 -7.39 25.12
CA ALA A 173 -7.10 -7.70 26.29
C ALA A 173 -7.30 -9.13 26.84
N ASP A 174 -8.48 -9.72 26.63
CA ASP A 174 -8.79 -11.09 27.03
C ASP A 174 -8.53 -12.10 25.91
N GLY A 175 -8.04 -11.67 24.76
CA GLY A 175 -7.82 -12.50 23.58
C GLY A 175 -9.09 -12.77 22.77
N ARG A 176 -10.20 -12.06 23.02
CA ARG A 176 -11.46 -12.26 22.31
C ARG A 176 -11.46 -11.50 20.99
N PHE A 177 -12.18 -12.03 20.01
CA PHE A 177 -12.43 -11.35 18.74
C PHE A 177 -13.89 -11.51 18.32
N ARG A 178 -14.35 -10.56 17.51
CA ARG A 178 -15.61 -10.66 16.75
C ARG A 178 -15.41 -10.03 15.38
N VAL A 179 -15.87 -10.69 14.34
CA VAL A 179 -15.81 -10.20 12.95
C VAL A 179 -17.17 -10.38 12.29
N ALA A 180 -17.72 -9.28 11.78
CA ALA A 180 -18.94 -9.31 10.97
C ALA A 180 -18.57 -9.70 9.53
N LEU A 181 -19.31 -10.67 8.96
CA LEU A 181 -19.02 -11.30 7.68
C LEU A 181 -20.33 -11.59 6.93
N PRO A 182 -20.32 -11.73 5.60
CA PRO A 182 -21.45 -12.29 4.87
C PRO A 182 -21.59 -13.78 5.17
N ALA A 183 -22.72 -14.35 4.79
CA ALA A 183 -22.86 -15.79 4.70
C ALA A 183 -21.81 -16.38 3.75
N GLY A 184 -21.22 -17.52 4.12
CA GLY A 184 -20.17 -18.14 3.33
C GLY A 184 -19.40 -19.23 4.07
N GLU A 185 -18.40 -19.77 3.38
CA GLU A 185 -17.44 -20.72 3.92
C GLU A 185 -16.10 -20.01 4.15
N PHE A 186 -15.53 -20.18 5.34
CA PHE A 186 -14.34 -19.46 5.78
C PHE A 186 -13.31 -20.37 6.46
N TRP A 187 -12.04 -20.00 6.34
CA TRP A 187 -10.95 -20.59 7.10
C TRP A 187 -10.29 -19.54 7.99
N LEU A 188 -10.01 -19.87 9.24
CA LEU A 188 -9.47 -18.94 10.22
C LEU A 188 -8.08 -19.36 10.71
N ALA A 189 -7.18 -18.39 10.77
CA ALA A 189 -5.87 -18.53 11.42
C ALA A 189 -5.60 -17.34 12.34
N ALA A 190 -4.89 -17.57 13.43
CA ALA A 190 -4.48 -16.53 14.37
C ALA A 190 -2.97 -16.40 14.40
N ARG A 191 -2.46 -15.16 14.43
CA ARG A 191 -1.03 -14.86 14.55
C ARG A 191 -0.78 -13.71 15.49
N LYS A 192 0.33 -13.76 16.23
CA LYS A 192 0.84 -12.65 17.01
C LYS A 192 2.32 -12.49 16.73
N HIS A 193 2.68 -11.41 16.02
CA HIS A 193 4.06 -11.04 15.84
C HIS A 193 4.58 -10.30 17.08
N LEU A 194 5.84 -10.54 17.45
CA LEU A 194 6.47 -9.89 18.60
C LEU A 194 6.63 -8.38 18.40
N ASP A 195 6.84 -7.93 17.16
CA ASP A 195 6.92 -6.52 16.79
C ASP A 195 5.53 -5.85 16.64
N GLY A 196 4.45 -6.60 16.89
CA GLY A 196 3.07 -6.14 16.72
C GLY A 196 2.63 -5.98 15.27
N SER A 197 3.48 -6.34 14.31
CA SER A 197 3.11 -6.28 12.90
C SER A 197 1.96 -7.25 12.59
N ARG A 198 1.11 -6.84 11.64
CA ARG A 198 0.04 -7.68 11.11
C ARG A 198 0.49 -8.53 9.92
N LEU A 199 1.63 -8.22 9.31
CA LEU A 199 2.04 -8.78 8.03
C LEU A 199 3.45 -9.35 8.11
N GLY A 200 3.77 -10.21 7.15
CA GLY A 200 5.07 -10.87 7.05
C GLY A 200 5.04 -12.31 7.54
N GLU A 201 6.15 -13.03 7.29
CA GLU A 201 6.30 -14.41 7.75
C GLU A 201 6.48 -14.44 9.28
N PRO A 202 5.70 -15.25 10.02
CA PRO A 202 5.93 -15.48 11.45
C PRO A 202 7.35 -15.98 11.70
N LYS A 203 8.07 -15.27 12.56
CA LYS A 203 9.46 -15.53 12.96
C LYS A 203 9.48 -16.35 14.26
N PRO A 204 10.60 -17.01 14.58
CA PRO A 204 10.75 -17.67 15.88
C PRO A 204 10.42 -16.74 17.05
N GLY A 205 9.52 -17.18 17.92
CA GLY A 205 8.99 -16.37 19.03
C GLY A 205 7.62 -15.74 18.76
N ASP A 206 7.24 -15.54 17.50
CA ASP A 206 5.87 -15.19 17.13
C ASP A 206 4.94 -16.36 17.45
N LEU A 207 3.65 -16.07 17.66
CA LEU A 207 2.62 -17.09 17.89
C LEU A 207 1.82 -17.32 16.61
N THR A 208 1.53 -18.58 16.29
CA THR A 208 0.69 -18.96 15.16
C THR A 208 -0.22 -20.12 15.50
N GLY A 209 -1.41 -20.15 14.92
CA GLY A 209 -2.41 -21.20 15.09
C GLY A 209 -3.47 -21.16 14.00
N SER A 210 -4.12 -22.28 13.76
CA SER A 210 -5.28 -22.38 12.87
C SER A 210 -6.45 -22.92 13.67
N LEU A 211 -7.66 -22.46 13.33
CA LEU A 211 -8.87 -22.98 13.94
C LEU A 211 -8.99 -24.48 13.62
N GLU A 212 -9.24 -25.30 14.64
CA GLU A 212 -9.33 -26.76 14.51
C GLU A 212 -10.53 -27.18 13.65
N GLN A 213 -11.61 -26.39 13.69
CA GLN A 213 -12.87 -26.62 13.00
C GLN A 213 -12.90 -26.04 11.58
N ASN A 214 -11.75 -25.65 11.01
CA ASN A 214 -11.72 -25.18 9.63
C ASN A 214 -12.12 -26.30 8.64
N PRO A 215 -12.94 -26.01 7.61
CA PRO A 215 -13.65 -24.75 7.36
C PRO A 215 -14.89 -24.51 8.24
N VAL A 216 -15.17 -23.24 8.48
CA VAL A 216 -16.39 -22.76 9.15
C VAL A 216 -17.42 -22.36 8.09
N HIS A 217 -18.64 -22.87 8.23
CA HIS A 217 -19.78 -22.44 7.44
C HIS A 217 -20.61 -21.44 8.25
N LEU A 218 -20.86 -20.25 7.69
CA LEU A 218 -21.64 -19.19 8.31
C LEU A 218 -22.88 -18.90 7.46
N ALA A 219 -24.07 -19.04 8.04
CA ALA A 219 -25.32 -18.70 7.37
C ALA A 219 -25.70 -17.23 7.60
N ALA A 220 -26.52 -16.66 6.72
CA ALA A 220 -27.05 -15.31 6.88
C ALA A 220 -27.88 -15.19 8.17
N GLY A 221 -27.67 -14.11 8.91
CA GLY A 221 -28.28 -13.83 10.23
C GLY A 221 -27.69 -14.65 11.38
N GLN A 222 -26.61 -15.41 11.15
CA GLN A 222 -26.02 -16.27 12.18
C GLN A 222 -24.89 -15.58 12.92
N ASN A 223 -24.91 -15.67 14.26
CA ASN A 223 -23.80 -15.30 15.12
C ASN A 223 -23.19 -16.56 15.74
N LEU A 224 -22.01 -16.95 15.27
CA LEU A 224 -21.36 -18.20 15.66
C LEU A 224 -20.16 -17.93 16.60
N ASP A 225 -20.16 -18.58 17.77
CA ASP A 225 -18.98 -18.65 18.63
C ASP A 225 -18.16 -19.90 18.25
N LEU A 226 -16.92 -19.67 17.86
CA LEU A 226 -15.98 -20.68 17.39
C LEU A 226 -15.19 -21.33 18.54
N GLY A 227 -15.34 -20.82 19.77
CA GLY A 227 -14.53 -21.24 20.90
C GLY A 227 -13.10 -20.73 20.79
N GLU A 228 -12.12 -21.62 20.89
CA GLU A 228 -10.70 -21.25 20.99
C GLU A 228 -9.89 -21.54 19.74
N ILE A 229 -9.11 -20.54 19.28
CA ILE A 229 -7.98 -20.74 18.37
C ILE A 229 -6.71 -20.82 19.22
N ARG A 230 -6.14 -22.02 19.32
CA ARG A 230 -4.91 -22.25 20.09
C ARG A 230 -3.68 -21.88 19.27
N VAL A 231 -2.89 -20.94 19.78
CA VAL A 231 -1.65 -20.52 19.14
C VAL A 231 -0.43 -21.09 19.87
N ARG A 232 0.63 -21.36 19.11
CA ARG A 232 1.91 -21.86 19.61
C ARG A 232 3.07 -21.03 19.05
N PRO A 233 4.20 -20.93 19.77
CA PRO A 233 5.39 -20.30 19.23
C PRO A 233 5.86 -20.95 17.93
N VAL A 234 6.33 -20.13 17.00
CA VAL A 234 7.05 -20.62 15.82
C VAL A 234 8.36 -21.27 16.30
N ASP A 235 8.52 -22.55 16.00
CA ASP A 235 9.70 -23.31 16.39
C ASP A 235 10.94 -22.87 15.60
N ALA A 236 12.00 -22.48 16.31
CA ALA A 236 13.23 -21.95 15.71
C ALA A 236 14.02 -22.98 14.90
N ALA A 237 13.95 -24.27 15.25
CA ALA A 237 14.64 -25.34 14.53
C ALA A 237 13.88 -25.65 13.23
N ARG A 238 12.55 -25.77 13.28
CA ARG A 238 11.68 -25.95 12.11
C ARG A 238 11.72 -24.74 11.19
N TYR A 239 11.77 -23.53 11.74
CA TYR A 239 11.95 -22.29 10.96
C TYR A 239 13.29 -22.30 10.23
N ARG A 240 14.40 -22.55 10.93
CA ARG A 240 15.74 -22.66 10.32
C ARG A 240 15.81 -23.79 9.30
N GLN A 241 15.20 -24.94 9.57
CA GLN A 241 15.14 -26.05 8.64
C GLN A 241 14.33 -25.68 7.37
N ARG A 242 13.20 -24.97 7.48
CA ARG A 242 12.46 -24.44 6.31
C ARG A 242 13.25 -23.38 5.54
N GLN A 243 14.04 -22.56 6.23
CA GLN A 243 14.95 -21.61 5.58
C GLN A 243 16.13 -22.33 4.89
N GLN A 244 16.53 -23.50 5.38
CA GLN A 244 17.61 -24.31 4.81
C GLN A 244 17.13 -25.34 3.77
N GLN A 245 15.82 -25.61 3.68
CA GLN A 245 15.21 -26.58 2.76
C GLN A 245 14.21 -25.88 1.83
N GLY A 246 14.43 -25.97 0.52
CA GLY A 246 13.51 -25.44 -0.49
C GLY A 246 13.91 -24.05 -1.00
N ARG A 247 12.94 -23.11 -1.04
CA ARG A 247 12.97 -21.84 -1.79
C ARG A 247 14.03 -20.81 -1.41
N PHE A 248 14.74 -21.02 -0.31
CA PHE A 248 15.81 -20.16 0.20
C PHE A 248 17.18 -20.86 0.19
N ALA A 249 17.23 -22.15 -0.17
CA ALA A 249 18.45 -22.92 -0.19
C ALA A 249 19.50 -22.21 -1.07
N LEU A 250 20.70 -22.05 -0.53
CA LEU A 250 21.83 -21.56 -1.30
C LEU A 250 22.03 -22.49 -2.50
N SER A 251 22.03 -21.88 -3.67
CA SER A 251 22.31 -22.52 -4.93
C SER A 251 23.33 -21.68 -5.68
N ASP A 252 23.99 -22.33 -6.63
CA ASP A 252 24.93 -21.67 -7.53
C ASP A 252 24.20 -20.84 -8.59
N THR A 253 22.86 -20.84 -8.60
CA THR A 253 22.02 -20.01 -9.48
C THR A 253 21.29 -18.95 -8.68
N ALA A 254 21.53 -17.66 -8.92
CA ALA A 254 20.89 -16.61 -8.14
C ALA A 254 20.75 -15.28 -8.88
N LEU A 255 19.85 -14.46 -8.37
CA LEU A 255 19.74 -13.04 -8.71
C LEU A 255 20.19 -12.21 -7.50
N THR A 256 21.02 -11.20 -7.74
CA THR A 256 21.45 -10.22 -6.73
C THR A 256 21.16 -8.81 -7.20
N GLY A 257 21.11 -7.85 -6.29
CA GLY A 257 20.94 -6.45 -6.67
C GLY A 257 20.61 -5.58 -5.47
N LYS A 258 20.07 -4.40 -5.75
CA LYS A 258 19.56 -3.47 -4.73
C LYS A 258 18.07 -3.21 -4.90
N VAL A 259 17.40 -2.96 -3.79
CA VAL A 259 16.05 -2.39 -3.75
C VAL A 259 16.17 -0.93 -3.34
N VAL A 260 15.59 -0.04 -4.13
CA VAL A 260 15.66 1.41 -3.94
C VAL A 260 14.29 2.06 -4.07
N ASP A 261 14.09 3.23 -3.48
CA ASP A 261 12.91 4.06 -3.72
C ASP A 261 13.04 4.88 -5.01
N GLU A 262 12.09 5.78 -5.24
CA GLU A 262 12.03 6.61 -6.45
C GLU A 262 13.17 7.64 -6.53
N ASP A 263 13.79 7.99 -5.40
CA ASP A 263 14.95 8.88 -5.33
C ASP A 263 16.28 8.09 -5.42
N GLY A 264 16.20 6.76 -5.55
CA GLY A 264 17.34 5.86 -5.59
C GLY A 264 17.92 5.54 -4.22
N ALA A 265 17.27 5.92 -3.13
CA ALA A 265 17.71 5.60 -1.77
C ALA A 265 17.41 4.13 -1.44
N PRO A 266 18.31 3.43 -0.72
CA PRO A 266 18.13 2.01 -0.41
C PRO A 266 16.95 1.77 0.53
N VAL A 267 16.12 0.77 0.20
CA VAL A 267 14.95 0.40 1.02
C VAL A 267 15.18 -0.98 1.67
N PRO A 268 15.33 -1.05 3.01
CA PRO A 268 15.46 -2.32 3.72
C PRO A 268 14.11 -3.03 3.91
N GLY A 269 14.15 -4.33 4.20
CA GLY A 269 12.97 -5.10 4.59
C GLY A 269 12.09 -5.55 3.42
N ILE A 270 12.55 -5.41 2.18
CA ILE A 270 11.80 -5.78 0.97
C ILE A 270 12.13 -7.21 0.54
N TYR A 271 11.11 -8.03 0.32
CA TYR A 271 11.24 -9.35 -0.27
C TYR A 271 11.23 -9.24 -1.79
N VAL A 272 12.13 -9.96 -2.46
CA VAL A 272 12.17 -10.13 -3.91
C VAL A 272 11.67 -11.52 -4.27
N PHE A 273 10.83 -11.60 -5.29
CA PHE A 273 10.11 -12.80 -5.71
C PHE A 273 10.45 -13.14 -7.15
N ALA A 274 10.51 -14.44 -7.46
CA ALA A 274 10.50 -14.93 -8.83
C ALA A 274 9.25 -15.78 -9.10
N TYR A 275 8.52 -15.43 -10.16
CA TYR A 275 7.37 -16.15 -10.68
C TYR A 275 7.71 -16.83 -12.01
N LEU A 276 6.92 -17.84 -12.39
CA LEU A 276 6.98 -18.48 -13.72
C LEU A 276 5.92 -17.94 -14.68
N ASP A 277 5.03 -17.07 -14.19
CA ASP A 277 3.91 -16.49 -14.92
C ASP A 277 4.01 -14.96 -14.87
N SER A 278 3.83 -14.31 -16.03
CA SER A 278 4.00 -12.85 -16.19
C SER A 278 2.99 -12.02 -15.41
N ARG A 279 1.86 -12.61 -15.00
CA ARG A 279 0.87 -11.91 -14.17
C ARG A 279 1.40 -11.65 -12.76
N MET A 280 2.41 -12.43 -12.30
CA MET A 280 2.97 -12.34 -10.96
C MET A 280 1.92 -12.39 -9.84
N VAL A 281 0.83 -13.13 -10.09
CA VAL A 281 -0.27 -13.35 -9.13
C VAL A 281 -0.09 -14.70 -8.43
N GLY A 282 -0.43 -14.73 -7.14
CA GLY A 282 -0.44 -15.96 -6.35
C GLY A 282 0.91 -16.26 -5.70
N LYS A 283 1.25 -17.55 -5.57
CA LYS A 283 2.43 -17.97 -4.81
C LYS A 283 3.69 -17.89 -5.69
N PRO A 284 4.69 -17.06 -5.34
CA PRO A 284 5.95 -16.98 -6.10
C PRO A 284 6.68 -18.31 -6.07
N THR A 285 7.50 -18.63 -7.07
CA THR A 285 8.31 -19.86 -7.12
C THR A 285 9.49 -19.80 -6.17
N TYR A 286 10.15 -18.64 -6.09
CA TYR A 286 11.27 -18.36 -5.18
C TYR A 286 11.07 -17.02 -4.48
N ILE A 287 11.71 -16.85 -3.33
CA ILE A 287 11.62 -15.66 -2.49
C ILE A 287 12.98 -15.42 -1.83
N SER A 288 13.41 -14.16 -1.73
CA SER A 288 14.64 -13.77 -1.06
C SER A 288 14.45 -13.61 0.45
N ALA A 289 15.54 -13.52 1.20
CA ALA A 289 15.48 -12.83 2.49
C ALA A 289 15.10 -11.35 2.28
N PRO A 290 14.58 -10.64 3.32
CA PRO A 290 14.36 -9.21 3.23
C PRO A 290 15.65 -8.48 2.85
N SER A 291 15.55 -7.42 2.05
CA SER A 291 16.68 -6.56 1.71
C SER A 291 17.35 -6.00 2.97
N ALA A 292 18.69 -5.91 2.92
CA ALA A 292 19.47 -5.39 4.04
C ALA A 292 19.34 -3.87 4.17
N ALA A 293 19.96 -3.30 5.21
CA ALA A 293 19.97 -1.85 5.48
C ALA A 293 20.44 -1.00 4.30
N ASP A 294 21.31 -1.54 3.44
CA ASP A 294 21.84 -0.89 2.24
C ASP A 294 21.05 -1.22 0.96
N GLY A 295 19.87 -1.82 1.11
CA GLY A 295 18.97 -2.24 0.05
C GLY A 295 19.41 -3.54 -0.66
N SER A 296 20.54 -4.13 -0.30
CA SER A 296 21.04 -5.32 -0.99
C SER A 296 20.16 -6.54 -0.76
N TYR A 297 19.99 -7.36 -1.80
CA TYR A 297 19.27 -8.63 -1.71
C TYR A 297 19.99 -9.75 -2.48
N ARG A 298 19.64 -10.99 -2.12
CA ARG A 298 19.98 -12.19 -2.87
C ARG A 298 18.77 -13.11 -2.95
N LEU A 299 18.36 -13.44 -4.17
CA LEU A 299 17.30 -14.39 -4.49
C LEU A 299 17.95 -15.66 -5.06
N ASN A 300 17.99 -16.72 -4.25
CA ASN A 300 18.50 -18.02 -4.70
C ASN A 300 17.46 -18.73 -5.58
N LEU A 301 17.89 -19.25 -6.73
CA LEU A 301 17.06 -19.97 -7.69
C LEU A 301 17.47 -21.44 -7.71
N GLY A 302 16.51 -22.36 -7.81
CA GLY A 302 16.83 -23.79 -7.85
C GLY A 302 17.52 -24.25 -9.14
N ARG A 303 17.35 -23.50 -10.23
CA ARG A 303 17.93 -23.74 -11.56
C ARG A 303 17.76 -22.52 -12.46
N GLY A 304 18.43 -22.53 -13.61
CA GLY A 304 18.20 -21.56 -14.66
C GLY A 304 16.81 -21.65 -15.29
N GLY A 305 16.39 -20.58 -15.96
CA GLY A 305 15.11 -20.44 -16.63
C GLY A 305 14.67 -18.98 -16.77
N ALA A 306 13.48 -18.81 -17.33
CA ALA A 306 12.78 -17.54 -17.43
C ALA A 306 11.99 -17.27 -16.14
N TYR A 307 12.23 -16.12 -15.53
CA TYR A 307 11.57 -15.70 -14.29
C TYR A 307 11.03 -14.28 -14.41
N TYR A 308 9.89 -14.06 -13.77
CA TYR A 308 9.26 -12.74 -13.63
C TYR A 308 9.50 -12.21 -12.23
N ILE A 309 10.07 -11.00 -12.12
CA ILE A 309 10.61 -10.51 -10.86
C ILE A 309 9.74 -9.39 -10.29
N GLY A 310 9.29 -9.59 -9.05
CA GLY A 310 8.55 -8.60 -8.27
C GLY A 310 9.18 -8.39 -6.90
N ALA A 311 8.84 -7.29 -6.24
CA ALA A 311 9.29 -6.94 -4.92
C ALA A 311 8.14 -6.43 -4.06
N ARG A 312 8.06 -6.84 -2.78
CA ARG A 312 7.08 -6.32 -1.80
C ARG A 312 7.67 -6.26 -0.40
N SER A 313 7.26 -5.28 0.41
CA SER A 313 7.56 -5.26 1.86
C SER A 313 6.79 -6.32 2.65
N ALA A 314 5.65 -6.79 2.14
CA ALA A 314 4.87 -7.87 2.74
C ALA A 314 4.95 -9.15 1.92
N TYR A 315 4.99 -10.30 2.61
CA TYR A 315 4.87 -11.62 2.00
C TYR A 315 3.49 -12.22 2.26
N GLY A 316 2.71 -12.42 1.20
CA GLY A 316 1.29 -12.76 1.30
C GLY A 316 0.42 -11.53 1.54
N GLY A 317 -0.86 -11.72 1.82
CA GLY A 317 -1.89 -10.67 1.78
C GLY A 317 -2.20 -10.08 0.38
N PRO A 318 -3.40 -9.50 0.19
CA PRO A 318 -3.65 -8.57 -0.93
C PRO A 318 -2.73 -7.35 -0.76
N LEU A 319 -2.62 -6.50 -1.78
CA LEU A 319 -1.86 -5.25 -1.63
C LEU A 319 -2.55 -4.33 -0.63
N GLU A 320 -1.86 -4.01 0.45
CA GLU A 320 -2.35 -3.06 1.45
C GLU A 320 -1.65 -1.70 1.34
N PRO A 321 -2.32 -0.60 1.68
CA PRO A 321 -1.68 0.71 1.77
C PRO A 321 -0.52 0.69 2.76
N GLY A 322 0.56 1.36 2.38
CA GLY A 322 1.80 1.41 3.16
C GLY A 322 2.74 0.25 2.85
N GLU A 323 2.29 -0.76 2.10
CA GLU A 323 3.22 -1.71 1.51
C GLU A 323 4.08 -1.04 0.45
N TRP A 324 5.35 -1.44 0.39
CA TRP A 324 6.26 -1.05 -0.67
C TRP A 324 6.24 -2.13 -1.73
N VAL A 325 6.07 -1.75 -3.00
CA VAL A 325 6.00 -2.69 -4.12
C VAL A 325 6.78 -2.22 -5.33
N GLY A 326 7.29 -3.16 -6.10
CA GLY A 326 8.01 -2.89 -7.34
C GLY A 326 8.11 -4.13 -8.22
N THR A 327 8.56 -3.94 -9.44
CA THR A 327 8.84 -4.98 -10.42
C THR A 327 10.19 -4.73 -11.07
N TYR A 328 10.75 -5.74 -11.71
CA TYR A 328 11.92 -5.54 -12.56
C TYR A 328 11.48 -4.92 -13.87
N ASP A 329 11.88 -3.68 -14.16
CA ASP A 329 11.30 -2.89 -15.25
C ASP A 329 12.26 -2.64 -16.42
N GLU A 330 13.39 -3.35 -16.50
CA GLU A 330 14.30 -3.24 -17.66
C GLU A 330 13.70 -3.81 -18.95
N GLN A 331 12.76 -4.74 -18.82
CA GLN A 331 11.98 -5.27 -19.93
C GLN A 331 10.48 -5.09 -19.64
N PRO A 332 9.66 -4.71 -20.64
CA PRO A 332 8.21 -4.54 -20.47
C PRO A 332 7.51 -5.77 -19.88
N GLU A 333 8.09 -6.95 -20.07
CA GLU A 333 7.55 -8.22 -19.58
C GLU A 333 7.96 -8.52 -18.13
N HIS A 334 8.80 -7.71 -17.49
CA HIS A 334 9.38 -7.94 -16.16
C HIS A 334 10.16 -9.25 -16.03
N ARG A 335 10.66 -9.77 -17.16
CA ARG A 335 11.30 -11.07 -17.29
C ARG A 335 12.81 -10.97 -17.25
N ILE A 336 13.44 -11.95 -16.62
CA ILE A 336 14.87 -12.23 -16.70
C ILE A 336 15.10 -13.70 -17.07
N ASP A 337 16.06 -13.95 -17.94
CA ASP A 337 16.55 -15.29 -18.25
C ASP A 337 17.90 -15.52 -17.55
N VAL A 338 18.00 -16.62 -16.82
CA VAL A 338 19.21 -16.97 -16.03
C VAL A 338 19.66 -18.38 -16.40
N ASP A 339 20.94 -18.56 -16.69
CA ASP A 339 21.52 -19.89 -16.87
C ASP A 339 21.73 -20.61 -15.53
N THR A 340 21.60 -21.93 -15.54
CA THR A 340 21.88 -22.74 -14.34
C THR A 340 23.35 -22.59 -13.93
N GLY A 341 23.60 -22.37 -12.64
CA GLY A 341 24.94 -22.17 -12.09
C GLY A 341 25.48 -20.76 -12.26
N ARG A 342 24.62 -19.79 -12.60
CA ARG A 342 25.00 -18.37 -12.70
C ARG A 342 24.37 -17.51 -11.62
N VAL A 343 25.18 -16.61 -11.10
CA VAL A 343 24.72 -15.47 -10.29
C VAL A 343 24.70 -14.26 -11.20
N VAL A 344 23.53 -13.63 -11.34
CA VAL A 344 23.32 -12.46 -12.18
C VAL A 344 22.98 -11.27 -11.27
N GLU A 345 23.70 -10.17 -11.45
CA GLU A 345 23.38 -8.90 -10.80
C GLU A 345 22.37 -8.13 -11.65
N LEU A 346 21.22 -7.84 -11.06
CA LEU A 346 20.18 -7.01 -11.64
C LEU A 346 20.44 -5.54 -11.31
N THR A 347 19.97 -4.66 -12.18
CA THR A 347 19.85 -3.25 -11.84
C THR A 347 18.91 -3.03 -10.65
N PRO A 348 19.00 -1.86 -9.99
CA PRO A 348 18.19 -1.58 -8.83
C PRO A 348 16.70 -1.76 -9.11
N LEU A 349 16.03 -2.56 -8.27
CA LEU A 349 14.58 -2.69 -8.28
C LEU A 349 13.99 -1.46 -7.57
N GLN A 350 13.30 -0.62 -8.34
CA GLN A 350 12.59 0.52 -7.79
C GLN A 350 11.29 0.06 -7.13
N VAL A 351 11.08 0.44 -5.87
CA VAL A 351 9.86 0.19 -5.12
C VAL A 351 9.21 1.49 -4.72
N ARG A 352 7.89 1.45 -4.58
CA ARG A 352 7.09 2.58 -4.14
C ARG A 352 6.05 2.14 -3.14
N GLU A 353 5.67 3.08 -2.29
CA GLU A 353 4.61 2.84 -1.32
C GLU A 353 3.23 2.81 -2.00
N VAL A 354 2.41 1.84 -1.63
CA VAL A 354 1.04 1.70 -2.07
C VAL A 354 0.20 2.73 -1.31
N TRP A 355 -0.50 3.56 -2.08
CA TRP A 355 -1.51 4.50 -1.60
C TRP A 355 -2.90 4.05 -2.03
#